data_AF-A0A8J3KZK3-F1
#
_entry.id   AF-A0A8J3KZK3-F1
#
_cell.length_a   1.000
_cell.length_b   1.000
_cell.length_c   1.000
_cell.angle_alpha   90.00
_cell.angle_beta   90.00
_cell.angle_gamma   90.00
#
_symmetry.space_group_name_H-M   'P 1'
#
loop_
_entity.id
_entity.type
_entity.pdbx_description
1 polymer ?
#
loop_
_entity_poly.entity_id
_entity_poly.type
_entity_poly.pdbx_seq_one_letter_code
_entity_poly.pdbx_strand_id
1 'polypeptide(L)'
;MRRLLVSAVLGAALLATTACGGNPTRPGAMPSPGAVVGSGSSAPGAAVPPSGSASAASGGPKSPVPGAAAGLSPADQAICTGRREVYQKVTTATQRYAGLVDGRYAGGDQAKRQVLAELQKALADYRDHLARRAASAVDQRLAGAMRADVSYVSKRLTDLRAAGTDYDGKVFLVVDTIVKGASKDQRVPALCGG
;
A
#
# COMPACT_ATOMS: atom_id res chain seq x y z
N MET A 1 -35.43 18.87 -32.98
CA MET A 1 -35.52 17.91 -34.10
C MET A 1 -34.15 17.30 -34.34
N ARG A 2 -34.09 15.96 -34.41
CA ARG A 2 -33.09 15.12 -35.11
C ARG A 2 -31.60 15.48 -35.00
N ARG A 3 -30.83 14.60 -34.34
CA ARG A 3 -29.80 13.78 -35.00
C ARG A 3 -29.56 12.51 -34.17
N LEU A 4 -30.20 11.44 -34.64
CA LEU A 4 -29.95 10.04 -34.32
C LEU A 4 -29.05 9.45 -35.43
N LEU A 5 -28.37 8.36 -35.08
CA LEU A 5 -27.71 7.35 -35.94
C LEU A 5 -26.26 7.62 -36.36
N VAL A 6 -25.34 6.65 -36.47
CA VAL A 6 -25.10 5.25 -36.00
C VAL A 6 -23.82 4.84 -36.77
N SER A 7 -22.89 4.10 -36.15
CA SER A 7 -21.92 3.15 -36.75
C SER A 7 -20.94 2.74 -35.63
N ALA A 8 -21.06 1.61 -34.95
CA ALA A 8 -20.94 0.22 -35.41
C ALA A 8 -19.65 -0.03 -36.22
N VAL A 9 -18.55 -0.34 -35.53
CA VAL A 9 -17.47 -1.15 -36.09
C VAL A 9 -17.25 -2.35 -35.19
N LEU A 10 -17.82 -3.47 -35.64
CA LEU A 10 -17.45 -4.83 -35.29
C LEU A 10 -15.96 -5.03 -35.59
N GLY A 11 -15.21 -5.54 -34.62
CA GLY A 11 -13.86 -6.07 -34.82
C GLY A 11 -13.72 -7.38 -34.07
N ALA A 12 -14.22 -8.46 -34.66
CA ALA A 12 -14.00 -9.82 -34.21
C ALA A 12 -12.59 -10.29 -34.63
N ALA A 13 -11.78 -10.75 -33.69
CA ALA A 13 -10.65 -11.63 -33.96
C ALA A 13 -10.74 -12.79 -32.96
N LEU A 14 -11.17 -13.94 -33.50
CA LEU A 14 -11.24 -15.25 -32.87
C LEU A 14 -10.02 -16.08 -33.31
N LEU A 15 -9.70 -17.11 -32.50
CA LEU A 15 -8.82 -18.29 -32.74
C LEU A 15 -7.38 -18.18 -32.20
N ALA A 16 -6.75 -19.19 -31.58
CA ALA A 16 -7.16 -20.48 -31.03
C ALA A 16 -6.03 -21.09 -30.15
N THR A 17 -6.43 -21.82 -29.10
CA THR A 17 -5.88 -23.03 -28.45
C THR A 17 -4.38 -23.37 -28.44
N THR A 18 -3.85 -23.70 -27.24
CA THR A 18 -3.38 -25.07 -26.94
C THR A 18 -3.75 -25.46 -25.50
N ALA A 19 -4.51 -26.55 -25.38
CA ALA A 19 -4.78 -27.28 -24.15
C ALA A 19 -3.85 -28.50 -24.12
N CYS A 20 -3.15 -28.71 -23.01
CA CYS A 20 -2.49 -29.95 -22.56
C CYS A 20 -1.81 -29.61 -21.21
N GLY A 21 -1.88 -30.37 -20.11
CA GLY A 21 -2.43 -31.68 -19.82
C GLY A 21 -2.45 -31.81 -18.28
N GLY A 22 -3.23 -32.77 -17.78
CA GLY A 22 -3.73 -32.79 -16.40
C GLY A 22 -2.73 -33.19 -15.31
N ASN A 23 -3.17 -32.96 -14.07
CA ASN A 23 -3.15 -34.00 -13.03
C ASN A 23 -4.10 -33.63 -11.87
N PRO A 24 -5.21 -34.38 -11.66
CA PRO A 24 -6.00 -34.27 -10.43
C PRO A 24 -5.43 -35.23 -9.37
N THR A 25 -4.53 -34.75 -8.52
CA THR A 25 -4.10 -35.52 -7.34
C THR A 25 -5.08 -35.31 -6.19
N ARG A 26 -6.02 -36.25 -6.12
CA ARG A 26 -6.65 -36.91 -4.97
C ARG A 26 -6.87 -36.10 -3.66
N PRO A 27 -8.12 -36.08 -3.14
CA PRO A 27 -8.43 -35.59 -1.80
C PRO A 27 -7.88 -36.55 -0.74
N GLY A 28 -6.94 -36.06 0.08
CA GLY A 28 -6.56 -36.68 1.34
C GLY A 28 -7.46 -36.18 2.46
N ALA A 29 -8.27 -37.06 3.01
CA ALA A 29 -9.12 -36.80 4.15
C ALA A 29 -8.42 -37.15 5.48
N MET A 30 -8.82 -36.39 6.52
CA MET A 30 -8.76 -36.66 7.98
C MET A 30 -7.39 -36.48 8.70
N PRO A 31 -7.36 -36.21 10.03
CA PRO A 31 -8.45 -35.98 10.99
C PRO A 31 -8.35 -34.67 11.82
N SER A 32 -9.51 -34.15 12.26
CA SER A 32 -9.67 -33.38 13.52
C SER A 32 -9.53 -34.37 14.71
N PRO A 33 -9.01 -34.04 15.91
CA PRO A 33 -9.49 -32.93 16.73
C PRO A 33 -8.42 -32.23 17.62
N GLY A 34 -8.71 -31.02 18.10
CA GLY A 34 -7.87 -30.31 19.05
C GLY A 34 -8.58 -29.12 19.68
N ALA A 35 -9.64 -29.39 20.43
CA ALA A 35 -10.26 -28.40 21.30
C ALA A 35 -9.29 -28.08 22.45
N VAL A 36 -8.70 -26.89 22.45
CA VAL A 36 -8.09 -26.30 23.65
C VAL A 36 -9.04 -25.24 24.19
N VAL A 37 -9.84 -25.67 25.16
CA VAL A 37 -10.58 -24.80 26.07
C VAL A 37 -9.55 -24.17 27.01
N GLY A 38 -9.39 -22.86 26.94
CA GLY A 38 -8.53 -22.08 27.83
C GLY A 38 -9.30 -20.87 28.36
N SER A 39 -10.25 -21.11 29.26
CA SER A 39 -10.88 -20.08 30.08
C SER A 39 -9.86 -19.58 31.11
N GLY A 40 -9.49 -18.30 31.02
CA GLY A 40 -8.63 -17.62 31.98
C GLY A 40 -9.11 -16.19 32.20
N SER A 41 -10.25 -16.04 32.88
CA SER A 41 -10.66 -14.79 33.53
C SER A 41 -9.77 -14.55 34.74
N SER A 42 -9.09 -13.41 34.80
CA SER A 42 -8.65 -12.75 36.04
C SER A 42 -8.25 -11.30 35.74
N ALA A 43 -9.20 -10.38 35.87
CA ALA A 43 -8.96 -9.03 36.36
C ALA A 43 -9.48 -9.02 37.82
N PRO A 44 -8.79 -8.40 38.79
CA PRO A 44 -8.80 -6.95 38.90
C PRO A 44 -7.48 -6.33 39.39
N GLY A 45 -7.27 -5.05 39.10
CA GLY A 45 -6.13 -4.31 39.62
C GLY A 45 -6.25 -2.82 39.33
N ALA A 46 -7.13 -2.15 40.07
CA ALA A 46 -7.25 -0.70 40.09
C ALA A 46 -6.01 -0.08 40.76
N ALA A 47 -5.39 0.88 40.09
CA ALA A 47 -4.49 1.87 40.71
C ALA A 47 -4.57 3.20 39.94
N VAL A 48 -5.42 4.09 40.45
CA VAL A 48 -5.39 5.56 40.28
C VAL A 48 -4.61 6.07 41.50
N PRO A 49 -3.62 7.00 41.45
CA PRO A 49 -3.80 8.43 41.11
C PRO A 49 -2.50 9.12 40.57
N PRO A 50 -2.32 10.47 40.59
CA PRO A 50 -3.27 11.58 40.59
C PRO A 50 -3.16 12.51 39.35
N SER A 51 -4.20 13.32 39.19
CA SER A 51 -4.20 14.58 38.44
C SER A 51 -3.01 15.46 38.83
N GLY A 52 -2.13 15.72 37.86
CA GLY A 52 -1.11 16.75 37.90
C GLY A 52 -1.47 17.85 36.90
N SER A 53 -1.60 19.06 37.44
CA SER A 53 -2.09 20.27 36.79
C SER A 53 -1.36 20.70 35.53
N ALA A 54 -2.14 21.44 34.73
CA ALA A 54 -1.77 22.30 33.63
C ALA A 54 -0.36 22.90 33.70
N SER A 55 0.32 22.88 32.55
CA SER A 55 1.25 23.94 32.20
C SER A 55 1.05 24.30 30.73
N ALA A 56 0.43 25.45 30.52
CA ALA A 56 0.40 26.15 29.25
C ALA A 56 1.85 26.46 28.86
N ALA A 57 2.39 25.72 27.90
CA ALA A 57 3.61 26.11 27.20
C ALA A 57 3.19 26.84 25.93
N SER A 58 3.24 28.15 26.06
CA SER A 58 3.24 29.18 25.03
C SER A 58 3.70 28.67 23.66
N GLY A 59 2.85 28.89 22.66
CA GLY A 59 3.20 28.76 21.26
C GLY A 59 4.35 29.71 20.91
N GLY A 60 5.57 29.21 20.99
CA GLY A 60 6.68 29.73 20.20
C GLY A 60 6.51 29.25 18.75
N PRO A 61 6.89 30.05 17.74
CA PRO A 61 7.01 29.54 16.38
C PRO A 61 7.96 28.33 16.43
N LYS A 62 7.50 27.17 15.94
CA LYS A 62 8.38 26.03 15.68
C LYS A 62 9.44 26.52 14.70
N SER A 63 10.61 26.88 15.22
CA SER A 63 11.82 27.00 14.41
C SER A 63 11.92 25.71 13.58
N PRO A 64 12.09 25.80 12.25
CA PRO A 64 12.24 24.63 11.42
C PRO A 64 13.38 23.79 11.99
N VAL A 65 13.12 22.52 12.28
CA VAL A 65 14.15 21.59 12.74
C VAL A 65 15.26 21.59 11.69
N PRO A 66 16.43 22.20 11.95
CA PRO A 66 17.55 22.15 11.02
C PRO A 66 18.14 20.74 11.18
N GLY A 67 17.82 19.81 10.28
CA GLY A 67 18.42 18.47 10.41
C GLY A 67 17.83 17.30 9.64
N ALA A 68 16.72 17.43 8.90
CA ALA A 68 16.18 16.27 8.18
C ALA A 68 16.96 15.93 6.88
N ALA A 69 17.59 16.92 6.24
CA ALA A 69 18.39 16.71 5.02
C ALA A 69 19.86 17.13 5.16
N ALA A 70 20.20 17.91 6.20
CA ALA A 70 21.56 18.38 6.46
C ALA A 70 22.35 17.24 7.13
N GLY A 71 22.98 16.38 6.32
CA GLY A 71 23.83 15.30 6.82
C GLY A 71 23.75 13.99 6.04
N LEU A 72 22.83 13.86 5.07
CA LEU A 72 22.81 12.70 4.19
C LEU A 72 24.03 12.73 3.25
N SER A 73 24.63 11.56 3.03
CA SER A 73 25.66 11.42 2.01
C SER A 73 25.06 11.71 0.62
N PRO A 74 25.86 12.13 -0.38
CA PRO A 74 25.38 12.28 -1.75
C PRO A 74 24.73 11.01 -2.32
N ALA A 75 25.21 9.83 -1.90
CA ALA A 75 24.63 8.55 -2.27
C ALA A 75 23.21 8.37 -1.68
N ASP A 76 23.03 8.69 -0.39
CA ASP A 76 21.72 8.60 0.27
C ASP A 76 20.74 9.66 -0.27
N GLN A 77 21.24 10.83 -0.66
CA GLN A 77 20.42 11.86 -1.30
C GLN A 77 19.92 11.39 -2.69
N ALA A 78 20.76 10.71 -3.47
CA ALA A 78 20.33 10.09 -4.73
C ALA A 78 19.27 9.00 -4.52
N ILE A 79 19.35 8.25 -3.41
CA ILE A 79 18.31 7.29 -3.01
C ILE A 79 16.99 8.01 -2.73
N CYS A 80 17.02 9.09 -1.96
CA CYS A 80 15.84 9.88 -1.63
C CYS A 80 15.15 10.47 -2.88
N THR A 81 15.92 10.96 -3.85
CA THR A 81 15.38 11.49 -5.11
C THR A 81 14.77 10.38 -5.97
N GLY A 82 15.50 9.27 -6.18
CA GLY A 82 15.03 8.14 -6.98
C GLY A 82 13.76 7.49 -6.42
N ARG A 83 13.57 7.53 -5.10
CA ARG A 83 12.33 7.07 -4.44
C ARG A 83 11.10 7.81 -4.96
N ARG A 84 11.16 9.13 -5.15
CA ARG A 84 10.00 9.95 -5.54
C ARG A 84 9.43 9.52 -6.88
N GLU A 85 10.28 9.26 -7.87
CA GLU A 85 9.87 8.85 -9.20
C GLU A 85 9.12 7.51 -9.18
N VAL A 86 9.63 6.52 -8.45
CA VAL A 86 8.99 5.21 -8.34
C VAL A 86 7.68 5.32 -7.55
N TYR A 87 7.68 6.10 -6.46
CA TYR A 87 6.49 6.31 -5.63
C TYR A 87 5.38 7.09 -6.35
N GLN A 88 5.73 8.00 -7.27
CA GLN A 88 4.76 8.74 -8.07
C GLN A 88 3.83 7.80 -8.86
N LYS A 89 4.33 6.66 -9.33
CA LYS A 89 3.50 5.64 -10.01
C LYS A 89 2.42 5.06 -9.08
N VAL A 90 2.78 4.81 -7.81
CA VAL A 90 1.83 4.34 -6.78
C VAL A 90 0.75 5.40 -6.54
N THR A 91 1.16 6.66 -6.38
CA THR A 91 0.23 7.78 -6.17
C THR A 91 -0.73 7.96 -7.35
N THR A 92 -0.21 7.95 -8.59
CA THR A 92 -1.03 8.08 -9.80
C THR A 92 -2.05 6.96 -9.94
N ALA A 93 -1.63 5.70 -9.77
CA ALA A 93 -2.54 4.55 -9.84
C ALA A 93 -3.62 4.62 -8.75
N THR A 94 -3.24 5.05 -7.54
CA THR A 94 -4.18 5.21 -6.43
C THR A 94 -5.21 6.32 -6.68
N GLN A 95 -4.78 7.48 -7.19
CA GLN A 95 -5.69 8.57 -7.54
C GLN A 95 -6.66 8.18 -8.67
N ARG A 96 -6.17 7.46 -9.69
CA ARG A 96 -7.02 6.88 -10.75
C ARG A 96 -8.05 5.91 -10.18
N TYR A 97 -7.64 5.05 -9.25
CA TYR A 97 -8.54 4.10 -8.61
C TYR A 97 -9.64 4.81 -7.82
N ALA A 98 -9.27 5.78 -6.97
CA ALA A 98 -10.22 6.58 -6.20
C ALA A 98 -11.21 7.30 -7.13
N GLY A 99 -10.73 7.91 -8.22
CA GLY A 99 -11.63 8.55 -9.19
C GLY A 99 -12.58 7.57 -9.89
N LEU A 100 -12.20 6.31 -10.09
CA LEU A 100 -13.10 5.27 -10.63
C LEU A 100 -14.16 4.84 -9.61
N VAL A 101 -13.80 4.75 -8.32
CA VAL A 101 -14.74 4.42 -7.24
C VAL A 101 -15.72 5.57 -7.00
N ASP A 102 -15.24 6.81 -7.01
CA ASP A 102 -16.05 8.01 -6.82
C ASP A 102 -16.93 8.37 -8.05
N GLY A 103 -16.83 7.60 -9.14
CA GLY A 103 -17.55 7.88 -10.39
C GLY A 103 -17.03 9.10 -11.18
N ARG A 104 -15.86 9.65 -10.81
CA ARG A 104 -15.18 10.74 -11.54
C ARG A 104 -14.61 10.28 -12.89
N TYR A 105 -14.30 8.99 -13.02
CA TYR A 105 -13.85 8.36 -14.26
C TYR A 105 -14.83 7.26 -14.68
N ALA A 106 -15.17 7.20 -15.97
CA ALA A 106 -15.96 6.11 -16.52
C ALA A 106 -15.11 4.85 -16.73
N GLY A 107 -15.73 3.66 -16.66
CA GLY A 107 -15.08 2.40 -17.02
C GLY A 107 -15.49 1.15 -16.22
N GLY A 108 -16.28 1.32 -15.15
CA GLY A 108 -16.81 0.22 -14.35
C GLY A 108 -15.73 -0.70 -13.78
N ASP A 109 -16.10 -1.95 -13.51
CA ASP A 109 -15.21 -2.93 -12.87
C ASP A 109 -14.01 -3.32 -13.74
N GLN A 110 -14.14 -3.25 -15.07
CA GLN A 110 -13.03 -3.52 -15.97
C GLN A 110 -11.90 -2.50 -15.79
N ALA A 111 -12.24 -1.21 -15.74
CA ALA A 111 -11.26 -0.16 -15.50
C ALA A 111 -10.67 -0.24 -14.08
N LYS A 112 -11.50 -0.51 -13.06
CA LYS A 112 -11.03 -0.71 -11.68
C LYS A 112 -10.02 -1.87 -11.59
N ARG A 113 -10.29 -2.99 -12.26
CA ARG A 113 -9.37 -4.14 -12.33
C ARG A 113 -8.05 -3.78 -13.00
N GLN A 114 -8.08 -3.05 -14.12
CA GLN A 114 -6.87 -2.62 -14.82
C GLN A 114 -6.00 -1.71 -13.95
N VAL A 115 -6.61 -0.69 -13.34
CA VAL A 115 -5.89 0.23 -12.44
C VAL A 115 -5.39 -0.48 -11.18
N LEU A 116 -6.13 -1.47 -10.66
CA LEU A 116 -5.67 -2.30 -9.55
C LEU A 116 -4.42 -3.12 -9.91
N ALA A 117 -4.38 -3.70 -11.12
CA ALA A 117 -3.20 -4.42 -11.61
C ALA A 117 -1.99 -3.47 -11.78
N GLU A 118 -2.21 -2.26 -12.30
CA GLU A 118 -1.18 -1.21 -12.36
C GLU A 118 -0.67 -0.83 -10.97
N LEU A 119 -1.56 -0.66 -9.99
CA LEU A 119 -1.21 -0.34 -8.61
C LEU A 119 -0.39 -1.45 -7.96
N GLN A 120 -0.80 -2.71 -8.12
CA GLN A 120 -0.06 -3.87 -7.61
C GLN A 120 1.36 -3.93 -8.22
N LYS A 121 1.48 -3.68 -9.53
CA LYS A 121 2.78 -3.60 -10.20
C LYS A 121 3.62 -2.45 -9.65
N ALA A 122 3.06 -1.25 -9.53
CA ALA A 122 3.77 -0.08 -9.00
C ALA A 122 4.26 -0.28 -7.55
N LEU A 123 3.45 -0.92 -6.71
CA LEU A 123 3.84 -1.28 -5.34
C LEU A 123 4.96 -2.33 -5.31
N ALA A 124 4.93 -3.34 -6.20
CA ALA A 124 6.00 -4.31 -6.32
C ALA A 124 7.32 -3.66 -6.77
N ASP A 125 7.27 -2.80 -7.78
CA ASP A 125 8.42 -2.03 -8.26
C ASP A 125 9.00 -1.13 -7.15
N TYR A 126 8.13 -0.48 -6.38
CA TYR A 126 8.52 0.36 -5.24
C TYR A 126 9.17 -0.43 -4.12
N ARG A 127 8.59 -1.56 -3.74
CA ARG A 127 9.17 -2.50 -2.76
C ARG A 127 10.57 -2.94 -3.19
N ASP A 128 10.71 -3.35 -4.45
CA ASP A 128 11.98 -3.86 -4.97
C ASP A 128 13.04 -2.76 -5.06
N HIS A 129 12.62 -1.53 -5.40
CA HIS A 129 13.47 -0.35 -5.32
C HIS A 129 13.99 -0.13 -3.89
N LEU A 130 13.09 -0.07 -2.91
CA LEU A 130 13.47 0.12 -1.50
C LEU A 130 14.38 -1.00 -1.00
N ALA A 131 14.09 -2.26 -1.33
CA ALA A 131 14.91 -3.41 -0.93
C ALA A 131 16.34 -3.32 -1.50
N ARG A 132 16.48 -2.99 -2.79
CA ARG A 132 17.80 -2.79 -3.41
C ARG A 132 18.57 -1.63 -2.77
N ARG A 133 17.89 -0.50 -2.51
CA ARG A 133 18.53 0.67 -1.92
C ARG A 133 18.89 0.48 -0.45
N ALA A 134 18.09 -0.27 0.31
CA ALA A 134 18.39 -0.62 1.69
C ALA A 134 19.66 -1.48 1.84
N ALA A 135 20.02 -2.24 0.80
CA ALA A 135 21.26 -3.01 0.77
C ALA A 135 22.49 -2.14 0.45
N SER A 136 22.31 -1.02 -0.26
CA SER A 136 23.38 -0.11 -0.66
C SER A 136 23.51 1.16 0.19
N ALA A 137 22.59 1.38 1.13
CA ALA A 137 22.57 2.58 1.96
C ALA A 137 23.73 2.56 2.97
N VAL A 138 24.44 3.68 3.06
CA VAL A 138 25.56 3.83 4.00
C VAL A 138 25.01 4.13 5.40
N ASP A 139 23.99 4.98 5.48
CA ASP A 139 23.30 5.29 6.72
C ASP A 139 22.40 4.12 7.18
N GLN A 140 22.70 3.55 8.36
CA GLN A 140 21.95 2.42 8.93
C GLN A 140 20.53 2.78 9.35
N ARG A 141 20.26 4.04 9.73
CA ARG A 141 18.90 4.50 10.07
C ARG A 141 18.05 4.57 8.82
N LEU A 142 18.61 5.08 7.72
CA LEU A 142 17.97 5.11 6.42
C LEU A 142 17.73 3.69 5.88
N ALA A 143 18.71 2.80 5.98
CA ALA A 143 18.56 1.39 5.63
C ALA A 143 17.43 0.72 6.45
N GLY A 144 17.39 0.97 7.76
CA GLY A 144 16.34 0.47 8.65
C GLY A 144 14.95 1.00 8.28
N ALA A 145 14.84 2.28 7.96
CA ALA A 145 13.59 2.90 7.49
C ALA A 145 13.11 2.26 6.17
N MET A 146 14.02 2.05 5.21
CA MET A 146 13.66 1.38 3.95
C MET A 146 13.18 -0.05 4.15
N ARG A 147 13.80 -0.84 5.05
CA ARG A 147 13.34 -2.21 5.37
C ARG A 147 11.97 -2.23 6.03
N ALA A 148 11.68 -1.25 6.89
CA ALA A 148 10.36 -1.08 7.48
C ALA A 148 9.31 -0.75 6.40
N ASP A 149 9.62 0.17 5.48
CA ASP A 149 8.74 0.52 4.36
C ASP A 149 8.54 -0.68 3.40
N VAL A 150 9.57 -1.50 3.14
CA VAL A 150 9.44 -2.77 2.38
C VAL A 150 8.44 -3.72 3.03
N SER A 151 8.49 -3.86 4.36
CA SER A 151 7.56 -4.72 5.11
C SER A 151 6.13 -4.18 5.04
N TYR A 152 5.97 -2.86 5.18
CA TYR A 152 4.68 -2.19 5.01
C TYR A 152 4.09 -2.42 3.61
N VAL A 153 4.86 -2.16 2.55
CA VAL A 153 4.41 -2.34 1.17
C VAL A 153 4.08 -3.80 0.87
N SER A 154 4.88 -4.74 1.39
CA SER A 154 4.63 -6.18 1.24
C SER A 154 3.31 -6.60 1.89
N LYS A 155 3.01 -6.09 3.09
CA LYS A 155 1.71 -6.31 3.74
C LYS A 155 0.57 -5.79 2.89
N ARG A 156 0.67 -4.56 2.36
CA ARG A 156 -0.38 -3.97 1.51
C ARG A 156 -0.59 -4.71 0.20
N LEU A 157 0.46 -5.25 -0.42
CA LEU A 157 0.32 -6.13 -1.58
C LEU A 157 -0.46 -7.41 -1.23
N THR A 158 -0.21 -8.00 -0.06
CA THR A 158 -0.97 -9.16 0.43
C THR A 158 -2.43 -8.79 0.71
N ASP A 159 -2.68 -7.67 1.39
CA ASP A 159 -4.03 -7.18 1.68
C ASP A 159 -4.82 -6.93 0.37
N LEU A 160 -4.20 -6.32 -0.65
CA LEU A 160 -4.84 -6.09 -1.96
C LEU A 160 -5.20 -7.40 -2.67
N ARG A 161 -4.36 -8.43 -2.57
CA ARG A 161 -4.68 -9.75 -3.15
C ARG A 161 -5.80 -10.43 -2.38
N ALA A 162 -5.79 -10.34 -1.06
CA ALA A 162 -6.81 -10.93 -0.19
C ALA A 162 -8.18 -10.25 -0.33
N ALA A 163 -8.22 -8.97 -0.71
CA ALA A 163 -9.45 -8.24 -0.96
C ALA A 163 -10.25 -8.78 -2.18
N GLY A 164 -9.59 -9.47 -3.12
CA GLY A 164 -10.23 -10.10 -4.26
C GLY A 164 -10.83 -9.09 -5.24
N THR A 165 -12.10 -9.26 -5.59
CA THR A 165 -12.83 -8.45 -6.58
C THR A 165 -13.88 -7.52 -5.97
N ASP A 166 -13.87 -7.34 -4.65
CA ASP A 166 -14.73 -6.38 -3.97
C ASP A 166 -14.13 -4.96 -4.12
N TYR A 167 -14.28 -4.40 -5.32
CA TYR A 167 -13.60 -3.18 -5.73
C TYR A 167 -14.00 -1.96 -4.90
N ASP A 168 -15.29 -1.84 -4.58
CA ASP A 168 -15.84 -0.68 -3.86
C ASP A 168 -15.85 -0.87 -2.34
N GLY A 169 -15.70 -2.10 -1.86
CA GLY A 169 -15.57 -2.42 -0.44
C GLY A 169 -14.10 -2.65 -0.04
N LYS A 170 -13.70 -3.92 0.08
CA LYS A 170 -12.40 -4.32 0.62
C LYS A 170 -11.21 -3.73 -0.14
N VAL A 171 -11.24 -3.71 -1.48
CA VAL A 171 -10.12 -3.18 -2.26
C VAL A 171 -9.97 -1.68 -2.00
N PHE A 172 -11.08 -0.93 -2.03
CA PHE A 172 -11.07 0.50 -1.72
C PHE A 172 -10.50 0.79 -0.32
N LEU A 173 -10.89 0.02 0.70
CA LEU A 173 -10.35 0.18 2.06
C LEU A 173 -8.83 -0.03 2.11
N VAL A 174 -8.29 -1.02 1.40
CA VAL A 174 -6.84 -1.24 1.34
C VAL A 174 -6.15 -0.11 0.59
N VAL A 175 -6.72 0.35 -0.53
CA VAL A 175 -6.19 1.47 -1.33
C VAL A 175 -6.19 2.77 -0.52
N ASP A 176 -7.28 3.10 0.19
CA ASP A 176 -7.37 4.25 1.08
C ASP A 176 -6.33 4.17 2.23
N THR A 177 -6.13 2.97 2.77
CA THR A 177 -5.09 2.73 3.78
C THR A 177 -3.68 2.98 3.23
N ILE A 178 -3.41 2.62 1.96
CA ILE A 178 -2.13 2.93 1.31
C ILE A 178 -1.92 4.44 1.25
N VAL A 179 -2.94 5.23 0.85
CA VAL A 179 -2.87 6.71 0.79
C VAL A 179 -2.63 7.31 2.17
N LYS A 180 -3.44 6.90 3.16
CA LYS A 180 -3.37 7.47 4.51
C LYS A 180 -2.06 7.07 5.20
N GLY A 181 -1.64 5.82 5.09
CA GLY A 181 -0.40 5.33 5.66
C GLY A 181 0.85 5.91 4.99
N ALA A 182 0.76 6.31 3.72
CA ALA A 182 1.87 6.98 3.03
C ALA A 182 2.36 8.26 3.69
N SER A 183 1.44 9.00 4.32
CA SER A 183 1.73 10.29 4.95
C SER A 183 2.13 10.18 6.43
N LYS A 184 1.74 9.09 7.11
CA LYS A 184 1.91 8.94 8.57
C LYS A 184 2.91 7.85 8.96
N ASP A 185 2.97 6.77 8.20
CA ASP A 185 3.70 5.56 8.59
C ASP A 185 4.99 5.35 7.80
N GLN A 186 5.18 6.07 6.67
CA GLN A 186 6.40 5.96 5.89
C GLN A 186 7.56 6.64 6.60
N ARG A 187 8.61 5.86 6.87
CA ARG A 187 9.77 6.32 7.65
C ARG A 187 10.81 6.98 6.76
N VAL A 188 10.90 6.57 5.49
CA VAL A 188 11.90 7.11 4.56
C VAL A 188 11.60 8.57 4.17
N PRO A 189 10.35 9.01 3.93
CA PRO A 189 10.05 10.43 3.67
C PRO A 189 10.46 11.35 4.81
N ALA A 190 10.25 10.93 6.06
CA ALA A 190 10.68 11.69 7.23
C ALA A 190 12.20 11.90 7.28
N LEU A 191 12.98 10.92 6.80
CA LEU A 191 14.44 11.02 6.71
C LEU A 191 14.96 11.70 5.44
N CYS A 192 14.14 11.78 4.38
CA CYS A 192 14.53 12.36 3.10
C CYS A 192 14.09 13.83 2.93
N GLY A 193 13.64 14.48 4.00
CA GLY A 193 13.26 15.89 3.97
C GLY A 193 11.83 16.22 3.52
N GLY A 194 10.93 15.23 3.43
CA GLY A 194 9.50 15.43 3.14
C GLY A 194 9.20 15.75 1.68
#